data_AF-A0A1H7Y980-F1
#
_entry.id   AF-A0A1H7Y980-F1
#
_cell.length_a   1.000
_cell.length_b   1.000
_cell.length_c   1.000
_cell.angle_alpha   90.00
_cell.angle_beta   90.00
_cell.angle_gamma   90.00
#
_symmetry.space_group_name_H-M   'P 1'
#
loop_
_entity.id
_entity.type
_entity.pdbx_description
1 polymer ?
#
loop_
_entity_poly.entity_id
_entity_poly.type
_entity_poly.pdbx_seq_one_letter_code
_entity_poly.pdbx_strand_id
1 'polypeptide(L)'
;MDTIIQDFSENVSGKLEEFLKEIILRSDKDISELVEILKEELDKLGIKLCKWVIETADEVIKESSKRKKEWVVEQNDNPKTLMTKFGEVKYERTYYKSKGDKGYSHLVDDKLGISPHQRMDSSLEAKLVDLAAKTSYAKSGKEAVDNLKISDQTVMNKIRKLKRIENDILNEVEEKREVKCLYIEADEDHVSLQNGNKSVPKLVYVHEGIEELGDRNKLKNKYYFSGV
;
A
#
# COMPACT_ATOMS: atom_id res chain seq x y z
N MET A 1 16.04 -22.41 -14.99
CA MET A 1 15.23 -21.21 -14.68
C MET A 1 13.74 -21.54 -14.84
N ASP A 2 13.34 -22.80 -14.61
CA ASP A 2 12.22 -23.38 -15.37
C ASP A 2 11.09 -23.94 -14.50
N THR A 3 11.21 -24.02 -13.17
CA THR A 3 10.18 -24.69 -12.36
C THR A 3 9.00 -23.80 -11.95
N ILE A 4 9.20 -22.54 -11.54
CA ILE A 4 8.09 -21.71 -11.01
C ILE A 4 7.17 -21.21 -12.13
N ILE A 5 7.75 -20.75 -13.24
CA ILE A 5 6.96 -20.26 -14.38
C ILE A 5 6.23 -21.42 -15.05
N GLN A 6 6.87 -22.59 -15.16
CA GLN A 6 6.25 -23.78 -15.73
C GLN A 6 5.19 -24.38 -14.80
N ASP A 7 5.47 -24.50 -13.49
CA ASP A 7 4.49 -24.90 -12.46
C ASP A 7 3.28 -23.95 -12.47
N PHE A 8 3.51 -22.64 -12.63
CA PHE A 8 2.41 -21.70 -12.76
C PHE A 8 1.63 -21.89 -14.05
N SER A 9 2.30 -21.98 -15.20
CA SER A 9 1.64 -22.15 -16.49
C SER A 9 0.78 -23.41 -16.50
N GLU A 10 1.31 -24.54 -16.03
CA GLU A 10 0.59 -25.82 -16.02
C GLU A 10 -0.60 -25.79 -15.04
N ASN A 11 -0.41 -25.27 -13.82
CA ASN A 11 -1.48 -25.21 -12.82
C ASN A 11 -2.59 -24.21 -13.18
N VAL A 12 -2.24 -23.07 -13.75
CA VAL A 12 -3.22 -22.01 -14.09
C VAL A 12 -3.97 -22.37 -15.35
N SER A 13 -3.30 -22.87 -16.38
CA SER A 13 -3.97 -23.34 -17.60
C SER A 13 -4.97 -24.45 -17.26
N GLY A 14 -4.59 -25.43 -16.43
CA GLY A 14 -5.49 -26.50 -16.00
C GLY A 14 -6.73 -25.98 -15.24
N LYS A 15 -6.53 -25.11 -14.25
CA LYS A 15 -7.65 -24.49 -13.49
C LYS A 15 -8.54 -23.60 -14.36
N LEU A 16 -7.95 -22.87 -15.31
CA LEU A 16 -8.69 -22.03 -16.24
C LEU A 16 -9.54 -22.86 -17.19
N GLU A 17 -9.00 -23.95 -17.73
CA GLU A 17 -9.75 -24.88 -18.56
C GLU A 17 -10.91 -25.54 -17.80
N GLU A 18 -10.68 -25.90 -16.54
CA GLU A 18 -11.73 -26.44 -15.66
C GLU A 18 -12.82 -25.39 -15.39
N PHE A 19 -12.44 -24.16 -15.09
CA PHE A 19 -13.40 -23.08 -14.87
C PHE A 19 -14.18 -22.71 -16.14
N LEU A 20 -13.53 -22.66 -17.30
CA LEU A 20 -14.18 -22.44 -18.59
C LEU A 20 -15.21 -23.54 -18.90
N LYS A 21 -14.89 -24.80 -18.59
CA LYS A 21 -15.85 -25.90 -18.69
C LYS A 21 -17.05 -25.65 -17.78
N GLU A 22 -16.84 -25.19 -16.55
CA GLU A 22 -17.95 -24.87 -15.64
C GLU A 22 -18.84 -23.72 -16.13
N ILE A 23 -18.27 -22.63 -16.68
CA ILE A 23 -19.06 -21.53 -17.28
C ILE A 23 -19.88 -22.04 -18.47
N ILE A 24 -19.28 -22.84 -19.35
CA ILE A 24 -19.97 -23.34 -20.54
C ILE A 24 -21.10 -24.32 -20.16
N LEU A 25 -20.91 -25.10 -19.09
CA LEU A 25 -21.84 -26.15 -18.66
C LEU A 25 -22.90 -25.66 -17.66
N ARG A 26 -22.69 -24.52 -16.98
CA ARG A 26 -23.62 -23.98 -15.98
C ARG A 26 -24.01 -22.56 -16.32
N SER A 27 -25.31 -22.34 -16.49
CA SER A 27 -25.90 -21.07 -16.95
C SER A 27 -25.90 -19.93 -15.91
N ASP A 28 -25.39 -20.18 -14.70
CA ASP A 28 -25.37 -19.23 -13.58
C ASP A 28 -24.02 -18.55 -13.34
N LYS A 29 -22.95 -18.99 -14.01
CA LYS A 29 -21.62 -18.36 -13.91
C LYS A 29 -21.37 -17.37 -15.03
N ASP A 30 -20.81 -16.21 -14.70
CA ASP A 30 -20.41 -15.19 -15.67
C ASP A 30 -18.90 -14.90 -15.66
N ILE A 31 -18.46 -14.02 -16.56
CA ILE A 31 -17.04 -13.66 -16.71
C ILE A 31 -16.44 -13.02 -15.45
N SER A 32 -17.26 -12.41 -14.59
CA SER A 32 -16.81 -11.73 -13.38
C SER A 32 -16.25 -12.75 -12.37
N GLU A 33 -16.91 -13.91 -12.25
CA GLU A 33 -16.41 -14.99 -11.39
C GLU A 33 -15.06 -15.54 -11.90
N LEU A 34 -14.89 -15.65 -13.22
CA LEU A 34 -13.60 -16.06 -13.81
C LEU A 34 -12.50 -15.08 -13.43
N VAL A 35 -12.78 -13.79 -13.52
CA VAL A 35 -11.80 -12.71 -13.24
C VAL A 35 -11.36 -12.74 -11.77
N GLU A 36 -12.27 -12.96 -10.83
CA GLU A 36 -11.92 -13.07 -9.41
C GLU A 36 -11.02 -14.29 -9.14
N ILE A 37 -11.34 -15.45 -9.70
CA ILE A 37 -10.50 -16.65 -9.55
C ILE A 37 -9.12 -16.45 -10.19
N LEU A 38 -9.07 -15.85 -11.37
CA LEU A 38 -7.82 -15.50 -12.04
C LEU A 38 -6.95 -14.59 -11.18
N LYS A 39 -7.56 -13.57 -10.57
CA LYS A 39 -6.87 -12.66 -9.66
C LYS A 39 -6.31 -13.40 -8.45
N GLU A 40 -7.10 -14.26 -7.80
CA GLU A 40 -6.62 -15.06 -6.66
C GLU A 40 -5.42 -15.94 -7.02
N GLU A 41 -5.42 -16.57 -8.20
CA GLU A 41 -4.31 -17.41 -8.66
C GLU A 41 -3.07 -16.57 -9.02
N LEU A 42 -3.26 -15.40 -9.64
CA LEU A 42 -2.17 -14.46 -9.91
C LEU A 42 -1.56 -13.90 -8.62
N ASP A 43 -2.36 -13.62 -7.59
CA ASP A 43 -1.87 -13.19 -6.28
C ASP A 43 -1.04 -14.30 -5.61
N LYS A 44 -1.49 -15.56 -5.67
CA LYS A 44 -0.71 -16.73 -5.18
C LYS A 44 0.63 -16.85 -5.91
N LEU A 45 0.66 -16.63 -7.23
CA LEU A 45 1.92 -16.60 -7.97
C LEU A 45 2.79 -15.41 -7.58
N GLY A 46 2.21 -14.22 -7.46
CA GLY A 46 2.92 -13.02 -7.04
C GLY A 46 3.66 -13.27 -5.73
N ILE A 47 3.02 -13.93 -4.76
CA ILE A 47 3.65 -14.35 -3.50
C ILE A 47 4.85 -15.28 -3.75
N LYS A 48 4.67 -16.35 -4.55
CA LYS A 48 5.75 -17.31 -4.87
C LYS A 48 6.92 -16.64 -5.59
N LEU A 49 6.64 -15.77 -6.56
CA LEU A 49 7.65 -15.03 -7.33
C LEU A 49 8.40 -14.04 -6.44
N CYS A 50 7.72 -13.28 -5.59
CA CYS A 50 8.37 -12.38 -4.64
C CYS A 50 9.33 -13.16 -3.72
N LYS A 51 8.88 -14.29 -3.16
CA LYS A 51 9.73 -15.18 -2.36
C LYS A 51 10.99 -15.58 -3.15
N TRP A 52 10.79 -16.15 -4.34
CA TRP A 52 11.88 -16.63 -5.18
C TRP A 52 12.88 -15.53 -5.55
N VAL A 53 12.40 -14.34 -5.94
CA VAL A 53 13.26 -13.19 -6.27
C VAL A 53 14.11 -12.77 -5.07
N ILE A 54 13.51 -12.68 -3.88
CA ILE A 54 14.22 -12.26 -2.66
C ILE A 54 15.28 -13.30 -2.27
N GLU A 55 14.92 -14.59 -2.25
CA GLU A 55 15.84 -15.67 -1.89
C GLU A 55 16.97 -15.82 -2.91
N THR A 56 16.67 -15.71 -4.21
CA THR A 56 17.69 -15.70 -5.27
C THR A 56 18.64 -14.51 -5.11
N ALA A 57 18.12 -13.33 -4.76
CA ALA A 57 18.96 -12.16 -4.50
C ALA A 57 19.87 -12.38 -3.28
N ASP A 58 19.37 -13.01 -2.21
CA ASP A 58 20.18 -13.37 -1.05
C ASP A 58 21.28 -14.37 -1.41
N GLU A 59 20.99 -15.39 -2.21
CA GLU A 59 21.97 -16.35 -2.74
C GLU A 59 23.06 -15.66 -3.55
N VAL A 60 22.69 -14.77 -4.48
CA VAL A 60 23.65 -13.99 -5.27
C VAL A 60 24.54 -13.14 -4.37
N ILE A 61 23.97 -12.47 -3.36
CA ILE A 61 24.74 -11.69 -2.37
C ILE A 61 25.68 -12.60 -1.59
N LYS A 62 25.20 -13.77 -1.16
CA LYS A 62 25.98 -14.79 -0.47
C LYS A 62 27.16 -15.20 -1.36
N GLU A 63 26.97 -15.56 -2.60
CA GLU A 63 28.07 -16.04 -3.44
C GLU A 63 29.11 -14.97 -3.79
N SER A 64 28.71 -13.69 -3.75
CA SER A 64 29.55 -12.58 -4.18
C SER A 64 30.89 -12.45 -3.43
N SER A 65 31.95 -12.20 -4.20
CA SER A 65 33.32 -12.05 -3.67
C SER A 65 33.43 -10.83 -2.76
N LYS A 66 32.72 -9.75 -3.07
CA LYS A 66 32.68 -8.53 -2.27
C LYS A 66 32.12 -8.81 -0.87
N ARG A 67 30.98 -9.51 -0.79
CA ARG A 67 30.38 -9.91 0.49
C ARG A 67 31.37 -10.73 1.32
N LYS A 68 31.99 -11.77 0.74
CA LYS A 68 32.94 -12.66 1.43
C LYS A 68 34.16 -11.92 2.02
N LYS A 69 34.58 -10.79 1.43
CA LYS A 69 35.65 -9.94 1.98
C LYS A 69 35.22 -9.16 3.22
N GLU A 70 33.99 -8.66 3.26
CA GLU A 70 33.51 -7.74 4.30
C GLU A 70 32.67 -8.38 5.41
N TRP A 71 32.07 -9.55 5.15
CA TRP A 71 31.05 -10.16 6.01
C TRP A 71 31.25 -11.66 6.21
N VAL A 72 30.86 -12.15 7.38
CA VAL A 72 30.80 -13.57 7.77
C VAL A 72 29.33 -13.98 7.87
N VAL A 73 28.98 -15.20 7.42
CA VAL A 73 27.64 -15.77 7.63
C VAL A 73 27.50 -16.10 9.10
N GLU A 74 26.53 -15.50 9.78
CA GLU A 74 26.20 -15.80 11.17
C GLU A 74 25.09 -16.86 11.24
N GLN A 75 24.04 -16.69 10.44
CA GLN A 75 22.88 -17.58 10.41
C GLN A 75 22.31 -17.63 8.98
N ASN A 76 22.01 -18.84 8.51
CA ASN A 76 21.24 -19.04 7.28
C ASN A 76 19.75 -19.16 7.61
N ASP A 77 18.93 -19.04 6.59
CA ASP A 77 17.52 -19.42 6.64
C ASP A 77 16.75 -18.68 7.76
N ASN A 78 17.12 -17.41 8.00
CA ASN A 78 16.44 -16.57 8.98
C ASN A 78 15.09 -16.13 8.42
N PRO A 79 13.95 -16.51 9.03
CA PRO A 79 12.64 -16.30 8.43
C PRO A 79 12.20 -14.84 8.53
N LYS A 80 11.54 -14.34 7.48
CA LYS A 80 10.82 -13.06 7.50
C LYS A 80 9.51 -13.16 6.74
N THR A 81 8.53 -12.39 7.21
CA THR A 81 7.25 -12.18 6.53
C THR A 81 7.14 -10.70 6.13
N LEU A 82 6.78 -10.47 4.88
CA LEU A 82 6.46 -9.14 4.35
C LEU A 82 5.05 -9.16 3.73
N MET A 83 4.16 -8.33 4.25
CA MET A 83 2.84 -8.11 3.65
C MET A 83 2.98 -7.23 2.41
N THR A 84 2.39 -7.68 1.30
CA THR A 84 2.39 -7.01 0.00
C THR A 84 1.00 -6.92 -0.60
N LYS A 85 0.84 -6.22 -1.73
CA LYS A 85 -0.42 -6.19 -2.49
C LYS A 85 -0.90 -7.57 -2.97
N PHE A 86 0.01 -8.54 -3.13
CA PHE A 86 -0.32 -9.93 -3.47
C PHE A 86 -0.71 -10.77 -2.24
N GLY A 87 -0.36 -10.32 -1.03
CA GLY A 87 -0.53 -11.06 0.22
C GLY A 87 0.76 -11.19 1.03
N GLU A 88 0.77 -12.13 1.98
CA GLU A 88 1.94 -12.39 2.84
C GLU A 88 3.03 -13.19 2.12
N VAL A 89 4.18 -12.57 1.92
CA VAL A 89 5.38 -13.21 1.39
C VAL A 89 6.23 -13.69 2.57
N LYS A 90 6.35 -15.01 2.73
CA LYS A 90 7.23 -15.66 3.71
C LYS A 90 8.48 -16.15 2.99
N TYR A 91 9.64 -15.68 3.41
CA TYR A 91 10.93 -16.00 2.79
C TYR A 91 12.02 -16.15 3.85
N GLU A 92 13.09 -16.78 3.42
CA GLU A 92 14.30 -16.98 4.20
C GLU A 92 15.43 -16.07 3.69
N ARG A 93 16.36 -15.72 4.57
CA ARG A 93 17.45 -14.80 4.26
C ARG A 93 18.64 -15.04 5.17
N THR A 94 19.82 -14.64 4.71
CA THR A 94 21.06 -14.82 5.46
C THR A 94 21.32 -13.62 6.37
N TYR A 95 21.69 -13.91 7.62
CA TYR A 95 22.15 -12.92 8.60
C TYR A 95 23.67 -12.91 8.67
N TYR A 96 24.25 -11.71 8.63
CA TYR A 96 25.68 -11.52 8.50
C TYR A 96 26.25 -10.72 9.66
N LYS A 97 27.49 -11.06 10.05
CA LYS A 97 28.34 -10.26 10.94
C LYS A 97 29.43 -9.56 10.13
N SER A 98 29.61 -8.26 10.33
CA SER A 98 30.69 -7.51 9.68
C SER A 98 32.05 -7.95 10.22
N LYS A 99 33.06 -8.00 9.34
CA LYS A 99 34.46 -8.19 9.74
C LYS A 99 35.10 -6.88 10.24
N GLY A 100 34.48 -5.74 9.98
CA GLY A 100 34.81 -4.46 10.61
C GLY A 100 33.72 -4.05 11.59
N ASP A 101 33.50 -2.74 11.74
CA ASP A 101 32.64 -2.20 12.81
C ASP A 101 31.18 -1.94 12.40
N LYS A 102 30.71 -2.55 11.29
CA LYS A 102 29.33 -2.35 10.79
C LYS A 102 28.28 -3.19 11.53
N GLY A 103 28.65 -3.92 12.59
CA GLY A 103 27.75 -4.75 13.37
C GLY A 103 27.18 -5.92 12.56
N TYR A 104 25.87 -6.09 12.62
CA TYR A 104 25.16 -7.20 11.98
C TYR A 104 24.10 -6.69 11.00
N SER A 105 23.87 -7.40 9.89
CA SER A 105 22.82 -7.04 8.94
C SER A 105 22.29 -8.22 8.12
N HIS A 106 21.08 -8.05 7.60
CA HIS A 106 20.55 -8.85 6.50
C HIS A 106 20.84 -8.07 5.20
N LEU A 107 21.85 -8.50 4.45
CA LEU A 107 22.31 -7.73 3.29
C LEU A 107 21.28 -7.66 2.16
N VAL A 108 20.44 -8.68 2.02
CA VAL A 108 19.35 -8.67 1.03
C VAL A 108 18.30 -7.61 1.35
N ASP A 109 17.96 -7.42 2.61
CA ASP A 109 17.04 -6.38 3.07
C ASP A 109 17.59 -4.98 2.74
N ASP A 110 18.85 -4.72 3.09
CA ASP A 110 19.51 -3.45 2.81
C ASP A 110 19.50 -3.12 1.31
N LYS A 111 19.68 -4.14 0.46
CA LYS A 111 19.68 -3.98 -1.00
C LYS A 111 18.29 -3.76 -1.58
N LEU A 112 17.28 -4.37 -0.99
CA LEU A 112 15.88 -4.23 -1.41
C LEU A 112 15.16 -3.07 -0.71
N GLY A 113 15.86 -2.28 0.12
CA GLY A 113 15.28 -1.15 0.84
C GLY A 113 14.30 -1.58 1.93
N ILE A 114 14.40 -2.80 2.44
CA ILE A 114 13.52 -3.33 3.48
C ILE A 114 14.14 -3.00 4.84
N SER A 115 13.49 -2.09 5.59
CA SER A 115 14.00 -1.65 6.88
C SER A 115 13.91 -2.75 7.96
N PRO A 116 14.75 -2.68 9.02
CA PRO A 116 14.60 -3.51 10.20
C PRO A 116 13.17 -3.43 10.76
N HIS A 117 12.60 -4.59 11.12
CA HIS A 117 11.22 -4.73 11.60
C HIS A 117 10.11 -4.27 10.63
N GLN A 118 10.42 -3.93 9.38
CA GLN A 118 9.40 -3.67 8.36
C GLN A 118 8.62 -4.95 8.07
N ARG A 119 7.30 -4.89 8.30
CA ARG A 119 6.34 -6.00 8.08
C ARG A 119 5.43 -5.80 6.88
N MET A 120 5.46 -4.62 6.26
CA MET A 120 4.58 -4.22 5.17
C MET A 120 5.39 -3.44 4.14
N ASP A 121 5.20 -3.72 2.87
CA ASP A 121 5.84 -2.95 1.80
C ASP A 121 5.16 -1.57 1.64
N SER A 122 5.90 -0.59 1.12
CA SER A 122 5.40 0.78 1.00
C SER A 122 4.21 0.91 0.05
N SER A 123 4.06 0.01 -0.93
CA SER A 123 2.94 0.07 -1.87
C SER A 123 1.62 -0.35 -1.21
N LEU A 124 1.65 -1.31 -0.28
CA LEU A 124 0.48 -1.68 0.53
C LEU A 124 0.19 -0.61 1.59
N GLU A 125 1.23 -0.02 2.19
CA GLU A 125 1.04 1.12 3.11
C GLU A 125 0.30 2.28 2.44
N ALA A 126 0.69 2.65 1.21
CA ALA A 126 0.01 3.68 0.43
C ALA A 126 -1.46 3.32 0.15
N LYS A 127 -1.72 2.07 -0.27
CA LYS A 127 -3.10 1.59 -0.51
C LYS A 127 -3.98 1.72 0.73
N LEU A 128 -3.43 1.41 1.92
CA LEU A 128 -4.17 1.55 3.18
C LEU A 128 -4.53 3.00 3.52
N VAL A 129 -3.61 3.92 3.26
CA VAL A 129 -3.82 5.36 3.48
C VAL A 129 -4.92 5.88 2.53
N ASP A 130 -4.85 5.50 1.26
CA ASP A 130 -5.85 5.89 0.25
C ASP A 130 -7.25 5.36 0.58
N LEU A 131 -7.35 4.13 1.07
CA LEU A 131 -8.61 3.56 1.52
C LEU A 131 -9.12 4.28 2.77
N ALA A 132 -8.26 4.50 3.76
CA ALA A 132 -8.65 5.13 5.02
C ALA A 132 -9.04 6.61 4.89
N ALA A 133 -8.63 7.27 3.80
CA ALA A 133 -9.12 8.59 3.45
C ALA A 133 -10.61 8.59 3.03
N LYS A 134 -11.15 7.42 2.64
CA LYS A 134 -12.50 7.24 2.09
C LYS A 134 -13.41 6.39 2.97
N THR A 135 -12.84 5.54 3.82
CA THR A 135 -13.57 4.55 4.63
C THR A 135 -12.97 4.38 6.02
N SER A 136 -13.63 3.61 6.89
CA SER A 136 -13.14 3.35 8.25
C SER A 136 -11.86 2.52 8.25
N TYR A 137 -11.07 2.59 9.32
CA TYR A 137 -9.84 1.78 9.45
C TYR A 137 -10.11 0.27 9.34
N ALA A 138 -11.22 -0.22 9.91
CA ALA A 138 -11.60 -1.62 9.83
C ALA A 138 -11.96 -2.06 8.39
N LYS A 139 -12.70 -1.23 7.65
CA LYS A 139 -13.01 -1.50 6.24
C LYS A 139 -11.75 -1.44 5.38
N SER A 140 -10.91 -0.43 5.60
CA SER A 140 -9.62 -0.27 4.89
C SER A 140 -8.74 -1.50 5.05
N GLY A 141 -8.61 -2.02 6.27
CA GLY A 141 -7.80 -3.22 6.53
C GLY A 141 -8.38 -4.51 5.93
N LYS A 142 -9.70 -4.58 5.72
CA LYS A 142 -10.38 -5.72 5.08
C LYS A 142 -10.31 -5.66 3.56
N GLU A 143 -10.40 -4.47 2.97
CA GLU A 143 -10.47 -4.24 1.51
C GLU A 143 -9.08 -4.03 0.88
N ALA A 144 -8.02 -3.95 1.69
CA ALA A 144 -6.67 -3.71 1.21
C ALA A 144 -6.12 -4.85 0.36
N VAL A 145 -6.33 -6.10 0.78
CA VAL A 145 -5.81 -7.30 0.12
C VAL A 145 -6.77 -8.44 0.43
N ASP A 146 -7.25 -9.13 -0.59
CA ASP A 146 -8.36 -10.07 -0.44
C ASP A 146 -7.98 -11.30 0.42
N ASN A 147 -6.74 -11.76 0.29
CA ASN A 147 -6.20 -12.92 1.01
C ASN A 147 -5.52 -12.58 2.35
N LEU A 148 -5.63 -11.34 2.84
CA LEU A 148 -4.93 -10.88 4.04
C LEU A 148 -5.78 -9.95 4.89
N LYS A 149 -5.96 -10.29 6.17
CA LYS A 149 -6.69 -9.45 7.13
C LYS A 149 -5.74 -8.51 7.86
N ILE A 150 -5.88 -7.21 7.64
CA ILE A 150 -5.12 -6.18 8.35
C ILE A 150 -6.01 -5.56 9.43
N SER A 151 -5.53 -5.49 10.68
CA SER A 151 -6.32 -4.90 11.75
C SER A 151 -6.46 -3.38 11.58
N ASP A 152 -7.59 -2.85 12.02
CA ASP A 152 -7.86 -1.41 12.12
C ASP A 152 -6.77 -0.66 12.91
N GLN A 153 -6.28 -1.26 13.99
CA GLN A 153 -5.15 -0.76 14.77
C GLN A 153 -3.87 -0.65 13.93
N THR A 154 -3.61 -1.62 13.04
CA THR A 154 -2.46 -1.56 12.13
C THR A 154 -2.61 -0.41 11.15
N VAL A 155 -3.79 -0.25 10.54
CA VAL A 155 -4.11 0.87 9.64
C VAL A 155 -3.90 2.21 10.35
N MET A 156 -4.48 2.38 11.53
CA MET A 156 -4.32 3.59 12.34
C MET A 156 -2.84 3.88 12.64
N ASN A 157 -2.06 2.87 13.03
CA ASN A 157 -0.64 3.03 13.31
C ASN A 157 0.14 3.47 12.07
N LYS A 158 -0.18 2.96 10.88
CA LYS A 158 0.47 3.37 9.62
C LYS A 158 0.17 4.82 9.27
N ILE A 159 -1.09 5.23 9.36
CA ILE A 159 -1.50 6.62 9.07
C ILE A 159 -0.82 7.59 10.05
N ARG A 160 -0.81 7.27 11.35
CA ARG A 160 -0.16 8.11 12.36
C ARG A 160 1.35 8.25 12.17
N LYS A 161 2.01 7.28 11.52
CA LYS A 161 3.45 7.39 11.19
C LYS A 161 3.75 8.46 10.15
N LEU A 162 2.79 8.81 9.29
CA LEU A 162 2.95 9.88 8.29
C LEU A 162 3.10 11.27 8.95
N LYS A 163 2.80 11.39 10.25
CA LYS A 163 2.76 12.65 10.99
C LYS A 163 1.84 13.65 10.27
N ARG A 164 1.95 14.94 10.61
CA ARG A 164 1.25 16.00 9.90
C ARG A 164 1.88 16.14 8.52
N ILE A 165 1.07 15.96 7.48
CA ILE A 165 1.44 16.32 6.11
C ILE A 165 1.15 17.81 6.00
N GLU A 166 2.19 18.61 5.77
CA GLU A 166 2.03 20.05 5.57
C GLU A 166 1.27 20.28 4.25
N ASN A 167 0.34 21.24 4.26
CA ASN A 167 -0.38 21.63 3.07
C ASN A 167 0.34 22.83 2.44
N ASP A 168 1.40 22.54 1.71
CA ASP A 168 2.30 23.55 1.15
C ASP A 168 1.78 24.21 -0.13
N ILE A 169 0.58 23.82 -0.59
CA ILE A 169 -0.03 24.28 -1.84
C ILE A 169 -0.17 25.81 -1.90
N LEU A 170 -0.23 26.49 -0.76
CA LEU A 170 -0.35 27.95 -0.67
C LEU A 170 0.94 28.68 -0.29
N ASN A 171 2.02 27.96 0.03
CA ASN A 171 3.24 28.58 0.57
C ASN A 171 4.07 29.28 -0.53
N GLU A 172 3.84 28.98 -1.81
CA GLU A 172 4.65 29.45 -2.94
C GLU A 172 3.80 30.06 -4.07
N VAL A 173 3.05 31.13 -3.78
CA VAL A 173 2.36 31.89 -4.85
C VAL A 173 3.17 33.14 -5.18
N GLU A 174 3.82 33.15 -6.36
CA GLU A 174 4.65 34.27 -6.83
C GLU A 174 3.83 35.56 -7.06
N GLU A 175 2.63 35.44 -7.63
CA GLU A 175 1.72 36.57 -7.87
C GLU A 175 0.30 36.26 -7.39
N LYS A 176 -0.26 37.15 -6.57
CA LYS A 176 -1.65 37.04 -6.10
C LYS A 176 -2.60 37.46 -7.21
N ARG A 177 -3.63 36.64 -7.45
CA ARG A 177 -4.71 36.98 -8.38
C ARG A 177 -5.56 38.13 -7.85
N GLU A 178 -5.76 39.16 -8.67
CA GLU A 178 -6.70 40.25 -8.39
C GLU A 178 -8.11 39.90 -8.92
N VAL A 179 -9.12 40.03 -8.07
CA VAL A 179 -10.52 39.77 -8.41
C VAL A 179 -11.43 40.86 -7.83
N LYS A 180 -12.53 41.17 -8.52
CA LYS A 180 -13.47 42.23 -8.10
C LYS A 180 -14.15 41.94 -6.76
N CYS A 181 -14.49 40.67 -6.53
CA CYS A 181 -15.16 40.22 -5.32
C CYS A 181 -14.65 38.82 -5.00
N LEU A 182 -14.32 38.61 -3.72
CA LEU A 182 -13.92 37.34 -3.18
C LEU A 182 -14.88 37.01 -2.03
N TYR A 183 -15.52 35.85 -2.13
CA TYR A 183 -16.44 35.37 -1.11
C TYR A 183 -15.67 34.50 -0.13
N ILE A 184 -15.95 34.66 1.15
CA ILE A 184 -15.39 33.87 2.23
C ILE A 184 -16.58 33.35 3.03
N GLU A 185 -16.76 32.03 2.99
CA GLU A 185 -17.80 31.34 3.75
C GLU A 185 -17.11 30.48 4.80
N ALA A 186 -17.58 30.57 6.03
CA ALA A 186 -17.02 29.87 7.18
C ALA A 186 -18.12 29.06 7.86
N ASP A 187 -17.87 27.78 8.04
CA ASP A 187 -18.76 26.83 8.68
C ASP A 187 -17.97 26.01 9.72
N GLU A 188 -18.70 25.32 10.59
CA GLU A 188 -18.14 24.44 11.60
C GLU A 188 -18.92 23.13 11.70
N ASP A 189 -18.20 22.04 11.94
CA ASP A 189 -18.81 20.77 12.26
C ASP A 189 -18.50 20.39 13.71
N HIS A 190 -19.39 19.63 14.35
CA HIS A 190 -19.25 19.19 15.73
C HIS A 190 -18.97 17.69 15.78
N VAL A 191 -17.70 17.34 15.96
CA VAL A 191 -17.24 15.95 15.96
C VAL A 191 -17.01 15.47 17.38
N SER A 192 -17.75 14.43 17.79
CA SER A 192 -17.51 13.74 19.06
C SER A 192 -16.20 12.93 18.99
N LEU A 193 -15.28 13.20 19.91
CA LEU A 193 -14.01 12.49 20.03
C LEU A 193 -14.15 11.24 20.90
N GLN A 194 -13.22 10.29 20.72
CA GLN A 194 -13.21 9.03 21.47
C GLN A 194 -12.99 9.19 22.99
N ASN A 195 -12.39 10.32 23.41
CA ASN A 195 -12.17 10.63 24.84
C ASN A 195 -13.38 11.31 25.50
N GLY A 196 -14.53 11.40 24.81
CA GLY A 196 -15.74 12.05 25.29
C GLY A 196 -15.76 13.57 25.10
N ASN A 197 -14.66 14.17 24.65
CA ASN A 197 -14.63 15.59 24.28
C ASN A 197 -15.28 15.81 22.92
N LYS A 198 -15.59 17.07 22.61
CA LYS A 198 -16.02 17.50 21.27
C LYS A 198 -14.91 18.30 20.62
N SER A 199 -14.68 18.05 19.34
CA SER A 199 -13.86 18.88 18.48
C SER A 199 -14.76 19.67 17.55
N VAL A 200 -14.39 20.91 17.28
CA VAL A 200 -15.10 21.77 16.33
C VAL A 200 -14.15 22.07 15.18
N PRO A 201 -14.00 21.16 14.18
CA PRO A 201 -13.32 21.48 12.94
C PRO A 201 -13.99 22.68 12.26
N LYS A 202 -13.17 23.66 11.90
CA LYS A 202 -13.60 24.82 11.13
C LYS A 202 -13.29 24.58 9.66
N LEU A 203 -14.28 24.83 8.81
CA LEU A 203 -14.12 24.78 7.36
C LEU A 203 -14.37 26.18 6.81
N VAL A 204 -13.34 26.78 6.22
CA VAL A 204 -13.45 28.06 5.53
C VAL A 204 -13.21 27.82 4.05
N TYR A 205 -14.08 28.33 3.20
CA TYR A 205 -13.88 28.29 1.76
C TYR A 205 -13.92 29.67 1.15
N VAL A 206 -12.95 29.89 0.27
CA VAL A 206 -12.71 31.15 -0.42
C VAL A 206 -12.99 30.92 -1.90
N HIS A 207 -13.85 31.70 -2.53
CA HIS A 207 -14.22 31.51 -3.95
C HIS A 207 -14.61 32.82 -4.64
N GLU A 208 -14.68 32.79 -5.97
CA GLU A 208 -14.96 33.95 -6.83
C GLU A 208 -16.44 34.03 -7.26
N GLY A 209 -17.34 33.48 -6.44
CA GLY A 209 -18.77 33.39 -6.74
C GLY A 209 -19.19 32.00 -7.24
N ILE A 210 -20.37 31.95 -7.87
CA ILE A 210 -21.04 30.71 -8.31
C ILE A 210 -21.07 30.67 -9.85
N GLU A 211 -20.84 29.49 -10.41
CA GLU A 211 -21.03 29.15 -11.82
C GLU A 211 -22.20 28.17 -11.94
N GLU A 212 -23.17 28.49 -12.79
CA GLU A 212 -24.33 27.64 -13.07
C GLU A 212 -23.95 26.57 -14.12
N LEU A 213 -24.17 25.30 -13.78
CA LEU A 213 -23.95 24.13 -14.63
C LEU A 213 -25.30 23.40 -14.80
N GLY A 214 -26.18 23.96 -15.63
CA GLY A 214 -27.54 23.45 -15.81
C GLY A 214 -28.32 23.48 -14.50
N ASP A 215 -28.78 22.31 -14.04
CA ASP A 215 -29.55 22.17 -12.78
C ASP A 215 -28.68 22.21 -11.51
N ARG A 216 -27.36 22.36 -11.62
CA ARG A 216 -26.44 22.36 -10.47
C ARG A 216 -25.53 23.59 -10.47
N ASN A 217 -25.29 24.12 -9.29
CA ASN A 217 -24.36 25.22 -9.07
C ASN A 217 -22.99 24.69 -8.61
N LYS A 218 -21.91 25.38 -9.01
CA LYS A 218 -20.54 25.08 -8.60
C LYS A 218 -19.81 26.36 -8.21
N LEU A 219 -19.02 26.32 -7.13
CA LEU A 219 -18.18 27.46 -6.74
C LEU A 219 -17.01 27.64 -7.73
N LYS A 220 -16.78 28.88 -8.15
CA LYS A 220 -15.70 29.26 -9.07
C LYS A 220 -14.39 29.46 -8.31
N ASN A 221 -13.31 28.83 -8.77
CA ASN A 221 -11.94 28.97 -8.23
C ASN A 221 -11.89 28.86 -6.69
N LYS A 222 -12.57 27.84 -6.17
CA LYS A 222 -12.73 27.61 -4.73
C LYS A 222 -11.45 27.04 -4.10
N TYR A 223 -11.12 27.53 -2.91
CA TYR A 223 -10.07 27.00 -2.07
C TYR A 223 -10.62 26.70 -0.67
N TYR A 224 -10.20 25.58 -0.08
CA TYR A 224 -10.68 25.11 1.20
C TYR A 224 -9.57 25.16 2.25
N PHE A 225 -9.87 25.77 3.39
CA PHE A 225 -9.06 25.76 4.59
C PHE A 225 -9.80 24.95 5.65
N SER A 226 -9.15 23.93 6.17
CA SER A 226 -9.70 23.07 7.22
C SER A 226 -8.62 22.81 8.27
N GLY A 227 -9.04 22.67 9.51
CA GLY A 227 -8.15 22.35 10.63
C GLY A 227 -8.92 21.71 11.77
N VAL A 228 -8.19 20.88 12.53
CA VAL A 228 -8.58 20.30 13.82
C VAL A 228 -7.51 20.68 14.83
#